data_AF-A0A1V5N3U2-F1
#
_entry.id   AF-A0A1V5N3U2-F1
#
_cell.length_a   1.000
_cell.length_b   1.000
_cell.length_c   1.000
_cell.angle_alpha   90.00
_cell.angle_beta   90.00
_cell.angle_gamma   90.00
#
_symmetry.space_group_name_H-M   'P 1'
#
loop_
_entity.id
_entity.type
_entity.pdbx_description
1 polymer ?
#
loop_
_entity_poly.entity_id
_entity_poly.type
_entity_poly.pdbx_seq_one_letter_code
_entity_poly.pdbx_strand_id
1 'polypeptide(L)'
;MENKKPIKSFRDLDVYKSAYEAMLEVFKYILPVLPPEEKFDLSDQLRRSAKAGLRLIAEGHSKRHQKRGFQKYLDDAMAETNETIVSLTQAKDLYSSFVDAKRCDVLIDIYDKISRQCYKLAVAWDKFSDRINTAQPLNGQLNEQRQR
;
A
#
# COMPACT_ATOMS: atom_id res chain seq x y z
N MET A 1 -19.72 -10.06 16.96
CA MET A 1 -18.38 -9.48 16.73
C MET A 1 -17.63 -10.45 15.85
N GLU A 2 -17.27 -10.04 14.63
CA GLU A 2 -16.64 -10.93 13.66
C GLU A 2 -15.22 -11.26 14.13
N ASN A 3 -14.94 -12.56 14.32
CA ASN A 3 -13.66 -13.02 14.85
C ASN A 3 -12.61 -12.87 13.73
N LYS A 4 -11.92 -11.71 13.69
CA LYS A 4 -10.92 -11.43 12.65
C LYS A 4 -9.82 -12.49 12.71
N LYS A 5 -9.60 -13.18 11.58
CA LYS A 5 -8.53 -14.16 11.45
C LYS A 5 -7.18 -13.52 11.78
N PRO A 6 -6.29 -14.23 12.50
CA PRO A 6 -4.95 -13.73 12.78
C PRO A 6 -4.17 -13.54 11.48
N ILE A 7 -3.50 -12.40 11.34
CA ILE A 7 -2.62 -12.07 10.20
C ILE A 7 -1.33 -12.87 10.35
N LYS A 8 -1.09 -13.83 9.46
CA LYS A 8 0.13 -14.66 9.42
C LYS A 8 1.03 -14.31 8.24
N SER A 9 0.45 -13.80 7.16
CA SER A 9 1.13 -13.40 5.93
C SER A 9 0.63 -12.04 5.46
N PHE A 10 1.41 -11.36 4.62
CA PHE A 10 0.96 -10.14 3.93
C PHE A 10 -0.30 -10.38 3.09
N ARG A 11 -0.50 -11.62 2.62
CA ARG A 11 -1.71 -12.04 1.89
C ARG A 11 -2.99 -12.00 2.74
N ASP A 12 -2.85 -11.98 4.06
CA ASP A 12 -4.00 -11.86 4.97
C ASP A 12 -4.46 -10.39 5.11
N LEU A 13 -3.63 -9.41 4.73
CA LEU A 13 -3.96 -8.00 4.78
C LEU A 13 -5.04 -7.68 3.74
N ASP A 14 -6.16 -7.11 4.17
CA ASP A 14 -7.25 -6.75 3.26
C ASP A 14 -6.82 -5.70 2.23
N VAL A 15 -5.96 -4.75 2.64
CA VAL A 15 -5.38 -3.76 1.73
C VAL A 15 -4.53 -4.39 0.63
N TYR A 16 -3.83 -5.49 0.92
CA TYR A 16 -3.05 -6.22 -0.08
C TYR A 16 -3.98 -6.89 -1.11
N LYS A 17 -5.07 -7.53 -0.65
CA LYS A 17 -6.05 -8.19 -1.53
C LYS A 17 -6.71 -7.19 -2.46
N SER A 18 -7.20 -6.07 -1.90
CA SER A 18 -7.82 -5.00 -2.68
C SER A 18 -6.84 -4.38 -3.69
N ALA A 19 -5.60 -4.12 -3.29
CA ALA A 19 -4.57 -3.61 -4.21
C ALA A 19 -4.24 -4.60 -5.34
N TYR A 20 -4.21 -5.90 -5.05
CA TYR A 20 -3.96 -6.93 -6.05
C TYR A 20 -5.08 -6.99 -7.09
N GLU A 21 -6.34 -7.01 -6.65
CA GLU A 21 -7.51 -7.01 -7.54
C GLU A 21 -7.58 -5.74 -8.40
N ALA A 22 -7.36 -4.57 -7.80
CA ALA A 22 -7.32 -3.29 -8.52
C ALA A 22 -6.23 -3.27 -9.61
N MET A 23 -5.03 -3.76 -9.27
CA MET A 23 -3.93 -3.87 -10.23
C MET A 23 -4.29 -4.80 -11.40
N LEU A 24 -4.98 -5.92 -11.17
CA LEU A 24 -5.42 -6.80 -12.24
C LEU A 24 -6.40 -6.09 -13.19
N GLU A 25 -7.34 -5.31 -12.65
CA GLU A 25 -8.28 -4.53 -13.45
C GLU A 25 -7.56 -3.46 -14.30
N VAL A 26 -6.59 -2.75 -13.73
CA VAL A 26 -5.74 -1.78 -14.48
C VAL A 26 -5.05 -2.47 -15.65
N PHE A 27 -4.42 -3.63 -15.41
CA PHE A 27 -3.67 -4.35 -16.44
C PHE A 27 -4.55 -4.97 -17.51
N LYS A 28 -5.77 -5.36 -17.15
CA LYS A 28 -6.69 -6.03 -18.06
C LYS A 28 -7.49 -5.05 -18.92
N TYR A 29 -7.83 -3.87 -18.39
CA TYR A 29 -8.81 -2.99 -19.02
C TYR A 29 -8.31 -1.59 -19.34
N ILE A 30 -7.30 -1.07 -18.63
CA ILE A 30 -6.81 0.30 -18.86
C ILE A 30 -5.55 0.29 -19.72
N LEU A 31 -4.52 -0.44 -19.30
CA LEU A 31 -3.23 -0.48 -20.01
C LEU A 31 -3.33 -0.93 -21.48
N PRO A 32 -4.16 -1.92 -21.87
CA PRO A 32 -4.19 -2.39 -23.26
C PRO A 32 -4.82 -1.44 -24.27
N VAL A 33 -5.58 -0.45 -23.80
CA VAL A 33 -6.35 0.46 -24.67
C VAL A 33 -5.73 1.85 -24.78
N LEU A 34 -4.69 2.16 -23.99
CA LEU A 34 -3.99 3.44 -24.09
C LEU A 34 -3.32 3.62 -25.46
N PRO A 35 -3.20 4.86 -25.97
CA PRO A 35 -2.56 5.12 -27.25
C PRO A 35 -1.10 4.62 -27.29
N PRO A 36 -0.62 4.10 -28.43
CA PRO A 36 0.76 3.61 -28.57
C PRO A 36 1.83 4.67 -28.25
N GLU A 37 1.53 5.95 -28.46
CA GLU A 37 2.41 7.09 -28.17
C GLU A 37 2.70 7.21 -26.66
N GLU A 38 1.79 6.74 -25.81
CA GLU A 38 1.92 6.74 -24.35
C GLU A 38 2.73 5.56 -23.80
N LYS A 39 3.25 4.69 -24.67
CA LYS A 39 3.93 3.45 -24.27
C LYS A 39 5.07 3.66 -23.27
N PHE A 40 5.85 4.73 -23.45
CA PHE A 40 7.00 5.07 -22.61
C PHE A 40 6.73 6.20 -21.62
N ASP A 41 5.49 6.66 -21.54
CA ASP A 41 5.06 7.69 -20.60
C ASP A 41 3.93 7.16 -19.71
N LEU A 42 2.67 7.54 -19.93
CA LEU A 42 1.55 7.18 -19.05
C LEU A 42 1.39 5.68 -18.85
N SER A 43 1.58 4.89 -19.92
CA SER A 43 1.47 3.42 -19.84
C SER A 43 2.56 2.81 -18.97
N ASP A 44 3.78 3.33 -19.01
CA ASP A 44 4.88 2.83 -18.20
C ASP A 44 4.75 3.28 -16.73
N GLN A 45 4.40 4.55 -16.51
CA GLN A 45 4.15 5.09 -15.17
C GLN A 45 3.03 4.31 -14.46
N LEU A 46 1.85 4.19 -15.09
CA LEU A 46 0.71 3.45 -14.53
C LEU A 46 1.05 1.98 -14.26
N ARG A 47 1.80 1.34 -15.15
CA ARG A 47 2.25 -0.05 -14.98
C ARG A 47 3.18 -0.20 -13.78
N ARG A 48 4.10 0.75 -13.57
CA ARG A 48 5.08 0.70 -12.48
C ARG A 48 4.40 0.97 -11.13
N SER A 49 3.65 2.05 -11.02
CA SER A 49 3.02 2.48 -9.78
C SER A 49 1.97 1.48 -9.28
N ALA A 50 1.12 0.96 -10.18
CA ALA A 50 0.10 -0.03 -9.81
C ALA A 50 0.69 -1.33 -9.22
N LYS A 51 1.90 -1.73 -9.65
CA LYS A 51 2.64 -2.88 -9.08
C LYS A 51 3.43 -2.49 -7.83
N ALA A 52 3.92 -1.27 -7.75
CA ALA A 52 4.81 -0.81 -6.68
C ALA A 52 4.08 -0.75 -5.33
N GLY A 53 2.88 -0.16 -5.28
CA GLY A 53 2.08 -0.11 -4.04
C GLY A 53 1.87 -1.49 -3.42
N LEU A 54 1.54 -2.49 -4.24
CA LEU A 54 1.39 -3.88 -3.83
C LEU A 54 2.68 -4.48 -3.24
N ARG A 55 3.82 -4.27 -3.92
CA ARG A 55 5.13 -4.76 -3.46
C ARG A 55 5.53 -4.13 -2.13
N LEU A 56 5.32 -2.82 -1.98
CA LEU A 56 5.64 -2.08 -0.77
C LEU A 56 4.81 -2.54 0.43
N ILE A 57 3.52 -2.87 0.25
CA ILE A 57 2.69 -3.48 1.31
C ILE A 57 3.30 -4.81 1.78
N ALA A 58 3.73 -5.67 0.85
CA ALA A 58 4.33 -6.96 1.18
C ALA A 58 5.71 -6.82 1.85
N GLU A 59 6.56 -5.91 1.35
CA GLU A 59 7.86 -5.60 1.94
C GLU A 59 7.73 -5.00 3.33
N GLY A 60 6.80 -4.05 3.50
CA GLY A 60 6.47 -3.43 4.79
C GLY A 60 6.06 -4.48 5.80
N HIS A 61 5.15 -5.39 5.44
CA HIS A 61 4.74 -6.49 6.32
C HIS A 61 5.91 -7.39 6.71
N SER A 62 6.86 -7.65 5.81
CA SER A 62 8.08 -8.43 6.11
C SER A 62 8.98 -7.72 7.13
N LYS A 63 8.99 -6.39 7.11
CA LYS A 63 9.74 -5.53 8.04
C LYS A 63 8.91 -5.03 9.22
N ARG A 64 7.73 -5.60 9.48
CA ARG A 64 6.82 -5.17 10.56
C ARG A 64 7.45 -5.16 11.96
N HIS A 65 8.39 -6.07 12.22
CA HIS A 65 9.17 -6.11 13.47
C HIS A 65 10.01 -4.86 13.72
N GLN A 66 10.26 -4.03 12.69
CA GLN A 66 10.93 -2.74 12.78
C GLN A 66 9.88 -1.63 12.67
N LYS A 67 9.59 -0.95 13.78
CA LYS A 67 8.56 0.10 13.85
C LYS A 67 8.66 1.11 12.69
N ARG A 68 9.83 1.74 12.54
CA ARG A 68 10.11 2.71 11.46
C ARG A 68 10.15 2.07 10.07
N GLY A 69 10.54 0.79 9.99
CA GLY A 69 10.58 0.04 8.75
C GLY A 69 9.19 -0.07 8.15
N PHE A 70 8.24 -0.65 8.87
CA PHE A 70 6.88 -0.84 8.34
C PHE A 70 6.21 0.48 7.97
N GLN A 71 6.36 1.51 8.80
CA GLN A 71 5.73 2.79 8.57
C GLN A 71 6.21 3.45 7.27
N LYS A 72 7.53 3.50 7.06
CA LYS A 72 8.10 3.99 5.80
C LYS A 72 7.52 3.28 4.58
N TYR A 73 7.42 1.96 4.63
CA TYR A 73 6.89 1.17 3.50
C TYR A 73 5.40 1.44 3.24
N LEU A 74 4.61 1.70 4.27
CA LEU A 74 3.20 2.06 4.11
C LEU A 74 3.04 3.48 3.56
N ASP A 75 3.90 4.41 3.97
CA ASP A 75 3.94 5.77 3.43
C ASP A 75 4.33 5.75 1.94
N ASP A 76 5.38 4.99 1.59
CA ASP A 76 5.78 4.78 0.19
C ASP A 76 4.65 4.11 -0.61
N ALA A 77 3.95 3.12 -0.03
CA ALA A 77 2.82 2.46 -0.70
C ALA A 77 1.66 3.42 -0.97
N MET A 78 1.41 4.37 -0.07
CA MET A 78 0.43 5.44 -0.27
C MET A 78 0.86 6.38 -1.40
N ALA A 79 2.14 6.74 -1.48
CA ALA A 79 2.68 7.56 -2.55
C ALA A 79 2.48 6.91 -3.93
N GLU A 80 2.85 5.63 -4.08
CA GLU A 80 2.65 4.86 -5.33
C GLU A 80 1.16 4.67 -5.69
N THR A 81 0.31 4.54 -4.67
CA THR A 81 -1.14 4.48 -4.86
C THR A 81 -1.68 5.80 -5.39
N ASN A 82 -1.22 6.93 -4.85
CA ASN A 82 -1.60 8.25 -5.33
C ASN A 82 -1.08 8.50 -6.75
N GLU A 83 0.12 8.04 -7.09
CA GLU A 83 0.63 8.08 -8.47
C GLU A 83 -0.28 7.28 -9.42
N THR A 84 -0.74 6.10 -9.01
CA THR A 84 -1.72 5.32 -9.79
C THR A 84 -3.03 6.09 -10.00
N ILE A 85 -3.55 6.78 -8.97
CA ILE A 85 -4.75 7.62 -9.07
C ILE A 85 -4.55 8.74 -10.09
N VAL A 86 -3.41 9.43 -10.03
CA VAL A 86 -3.07 10.51 -10.97
C VAL A 86 -3.02 9.95 -12.39
N SER A 87 -2.32 8.84 -12.62
CA SER A 87 -2.25 8.21 -13.94
C SER A 87 -3.61 7.75 -14.46
N LEU A 88 -4.48 7.20 -13.61
CA LEU A 88 -5.86 6.83 -14.01
C LEU A 88 -6.70 8.07 -14.35
N THR A 89 -6.50 9.17 -13.63
CA THR A 89 -7.16 10.45 -13.92
C THR A 89 -6.70 11.01 -15.26
N GLN A 90 -5.39 10.99 -15.53
CA GLN A 90 -4.84 11.40 -16.82
C GLN A 90 -5.35 10.51 -17.96
N ALA A 91 -5.37 9.19 -17.77
CA ALA A 91 -5.93 8.25 -18.74
C ALA A 91 -7.38 8.58 -19.08
N LYS A 92 -8.19 8.87 -18.05
CA LYS A 92 -9.59 9.26 -18.20
C LYS A 92 -9.75 10.57 -18.96
N ASP A 93 -9.04 11.62 -18.53
CA ASP A 93 -9.29 12.99 -18.97
C ASP A 93 -8.66 13.30 -20.33
N LEU A 94 -7.50 12.69 -20.64
CA LEU A 94 -6.81 12.88 -21.92
C LEU A 94 -7.26 11.88 -23.00
N TYR A 95 -7.68 10.68 -22.58
CA TYR A 95 -7.91 9.55 -23.49
C TYR A 95 -9.29 8.92 -23.34
N SER A 96 -10.32 9.73 -23.04
CA SER A 96 -11.70 9.28 -22.85
C SER A 96 -12.32 8.55 -24.06
N SER A 97 -11.75 8.71 -25.25
CA SER A 97 -12.15 7.96 -26.45
C SER A 97 -11.55 6.54 -26.51
N PHE A 98 -10.52 6.27 -25.72
CA PHE A 98 -9.79 5.01 -25.65
C PHE A 98 -10.14 4.22 -24.38
N VAL A 99 -10.32 4.90 -23.25
CA VAL A 99 -10.62 4.28 -21.95
C VAL A 99 -12.08 4.43 -21.56
N ASP A 100 -12.60 3.44 -20.81
CA ASP A 100 -13.90 3.56 -20.15
C ASP A 100 -13.80 4.47 -18.92
N ALA A 101 -14.30 5.71 -19.05
CA ALA A 101 -14.22 6.71 -18.00
C ALA A 101 -14.87 6.27 -16.67
N LYS A 102 -15.99 5.52 -16.72
CA LYS A 102 -16.65 5.03 -15.51
C LYS A 102 -15.79 4.01 -14.79
N ARG A 103 -15.09 3.17 -15.55
CA ARG A 103 -14.13 2.21 -14.98
C ARG A 103 -12.95 2.93 -14.34
N CYS A 104 -12.43 3.99 -14.97
CA CYS A 104 -11.41 4.83 -14.36
C CYS A 104 -11.88 5.41 -13.02
N ASP A 105 -13.09 5.97 -12.96
CA ASP A 105 -13.65 6.52 -11.71
C ASP A 105 -13.76 5.45 -10.61
N VAL A 106 -14.26 4.25 -10.95
CA VAL A 106 -14.33 3.12 -10.00
C VAL A 106 -12.94 2.72 -9.50
N LEU A 107 -11.94 2.66 -10.38
CA LEU A 107 -10.57 2.31 -9.99
C LEU A 107 -9.93 3.41 -9.14
N ILE A 108 -10.16 4.68 -9.46
CA ILE A 108 -9.71 5.82 -8.66
C ILE A 108 -10.27 5.71 -7.24
N ASP A 109 -11.56 5.44 -7.08
CA ASP A 109 -12.19 5.25 -5.77
C ASP A 109 -11.61 4.06 -5.00
N ILE A 110 -11.28 2.98 -5.71
CA ILE A 110 -10.67 1.79 -5.10
C ILE A 110 -9.25 2.12 -4.62
N TYR A 111 -8.42 2.76 -5.43
CA TYR A 111 -7.06 3.16 -5.04
C TYR A 111 -7.06 4.19 -3.91
N ASP A 112 -8.00 5.13 -3.92
CA ASP A 112 -8.18 6.09 -2.81
C ASP A 112 -8.57 5.37 -1.50
N LYS A 113 -9.41 4.33 -1.57
CA LYS A 113 -9.68 3.45 -0.41
C LYS A 113 -8.44 2.69 0.04
N ILE A 114 -7.63 2.17 -0.89
CA ILE A 114 -6.36 1.48 -0.59
C ILE A 114 -5.39 2.43 0.14
N SER A 115 -5.24 3.66 -0.34
CA SER A 115 -4.41 4.69 0.32
C SER A 115 -4.84 4.91 1.77
N ARG A 116 -6.16 5.07 2.01
CA ARG A 116 -6.70 5.19 3.38
C ARG A 116 -6.51 3.93 4.22
N GLN A 117 -6.57 2.75 3.62
CA GLN A 117 -6.33 1.50 4.33
C GLN A 117 -4.85 1.37 4.74
N CYS A 118 -3.91 1.76 3.88
CA CYS A 118 -2.48 1.83 4.22
C CYS A 118 -2.24 2.78 5.39
N TYR A 119 -2.82 3.98 5.37
CA TYR A 119 -2.74 4.93 6.47
C TYR A 119 -3.29 4.35 7.79
N LYS A 120 -4.48 3.75 7.74
CA LYS A 120 -5.10 3.12 8.93
C LYS A 120 -4.24 1.98 9.47
N LEU A 121 -3.64 1.19 8.58
CA LEU A 121 -2.72 0.10 8.95
C LEU A 121 -1.47 0.66 9.63
N ALA A 122 -0.89 1.75 9.11
CA ALA A 122 0.27 2.41 9.70
C ALA A 122 -0.03 2.91 11.11
N VAL A 123 -1.14 3.63 11.30
CA VAL A 123 -1.58 4.13 12.62
C VAL A 123 -1.88 2.99 13.59
N ALA A 124 -2.51 1.91 13.12
CA ALA A 124 -2.81 0.75 13.96
C ALA A 124 -1.52 0.04 14.40
N TRP A 125 -0.54 -0.10 13.49
CA TRP A 125 0.74 -0.74 13.78
C TRP A 125 1.60 0.09 14.73
N ASP A 126 1.64 1.41 14.54
CA ASP A 126 2.36 2.34 15.41
C ASP A 126 1.92 2.17 16.88
N LYS A 127 0.61 2.23 17.13
CA LYS A 127 0.01 2.01 18.45
C LYS A 127 0.27 0.60 19.01
N PHE A 128 0.24 -0.42 18.15
CA PHE A 128 0.52 -1.80 18.54
C PHE A 128 1.98 -1.98 18.96
N SER A 129 2.91 -1.41 18.19
CA SER A 129 4.34 -1.44 18.49
C SER A 129 4.66 -0.75 19.81
N ASP A 130 4.00 0.38 20.10
CA ASP A 130 4.20 1.08 21.38
C ASP A 130 3.75 0.23 22.56
N ARG A 131 2.59 -0.43 22.45
CA ARG A 131 2.11 -1.34 23.51
C ARG A 131 3.10 -2.46 23.79
N ILE A 132 3.65 -3.10 22.76
CA ILE A 132 4.66 -4.16 22.92
C ILE A 132 5.92 -3.62 23.62
N ASN A 133 6.40 -2.45 23.21
CA ASN A 133 7.61 -1.85 23.78
C ASN A 133 7.40 -1.42 25.24
N THR A 134 6.22 -0.91 25.61
CA THR A 134 5.90 -0.52 27.01
C THR A 134 5.64 -1.71 27.94
N ALA A 135 5.27 -2.88 27.40
CA ALA A 135 4.95 -4.07 28.18
C ALA A 135 6.19 -4.95 28.50
N GLN A 136 7.37 -4.63 27.95
CA GLN A 136 8.62 -5.29 28.34
C GLN A 136 9.16 -4.68 29.65
N PRO A 137 9.37 -5.46 30.73
CA PRO A 137 9.95 -4.93 31.96
C PRO A 137 11.40 -4.48 31.74
N LEU A 138 11.79 -3.39 32.43
CA LEU A 138 13.14 -2.80 32.52
C LEU A 138 14.17 -3.78 33.12
N ASN A 139 14.42 -4.93 32.50
CA ASN A 139 15.47 -5.86 32.91
C ASN A 139 16.81 -5.45 32.27
N GLY A 140 17.31 -4.26 32.61
CA GLY A 140 18.56 -3.74 32.04
C GLY A 140 19.37 -2.75 32.87
N GLN A 141 18.93 -2.33 34.06
CA GLN A 141 19.62 -1.31 34.87
C GLN A 141 20.02 -1.76 36.28
N LEU A 142 20.33 -3.04 36.50
CA LEU A 142 20.76 -3.54 37.82
C LEU A 142 22.17 -4.17 37.89
N ASN A 143 22.99 -4.06 36.85
CA ASN A 143 24.32 -4.70 36.83
C ASN A 143 25.55 -3.76 36.83
N GLU A 144 25.40 -2.46 37.13
CA GLU A 144 26.57 -1.55 37.28
C GLU A 144 26.87 -1.08 38.71
N GLN A 145 26.11 -1.52 39.72
CA GLN A 145 26.35 -1.14 41.13
C GLN A 145 26.95 -2.25 42.01
N ARG A 146 27.47 -3.36 41.43
CA ARG A 146 28.14 -4.44 42.19
C ARG A 146 29.64 -4.59 41.94
N GLN A 147 30.33 -3.54 41.49
CA GLN A 147 31.80 -3.51 41.40
C GLN A 147 32.41 -2.20 41.94
N ARG A 148 31.98 -1.78 43.13
CA ARG A 148 32.73 -0.84 43.97
C ARG A 148 32.85 -1.40 45.37
#